data_AF-A0A5R2MYR2-F1
#
_entry.id   AF-A0A5R2MYR2-F1
#
_cell.length_a   1.000
_cell.length_b   1.000
_cell.length_c   1.000
_cell.angle_alpha   90.00
_cell.angle_beta   90.00
_cell.angle_gamma   90.00
#
_symmetry.space_group_name_H-M   'P 1'
#
loop_
_entity.id
_entity.type
_entity.pdbx_description
1 polymer ?
#
loop_
_entity_poly.entity_id
_entity_poly.type
_entity_poly.pdbx_seq_one_letter_code
_entity_poly.pdbx_strand_id
1 'polypeptide(L)'
;GGRELKLMLPMVTELGEIAQAREIIDREVRHLSRFAHHLPTSLKLGAMLEVPSLLFQLDELMKAVDFVSVGSNDLFQFVMAVDRGNTQLANRFDTLSAPFLRVLKQIADAGARKHTPVTLCR
;
A
#
# COMPACT_ATOMS: atom_id res chain seq x y z
N GLY A 1 20.97 18.66 4.20
CA GLY A 1 21.02 17.82 2.99
C GLY A 1 19.71 17.07 2.89
N GLY A 2 19.03 17.12 1.74
CA GLY A 2 17.73 16.49 1.54
C GLY A 2 17.80 15.00 1.85
N ARG A 3 16.85 14.48 2.62
CA ARG A 3 16.69 13.04 2.86
C ARG A 3 15.72 12.47 1.83
N GLU A 4 15.81 11.17 1.55
CA GLU A 4 14.75 10.46 0.82
C GLU A 4 13.45 10.54 1.63
N LEU A 5 12.36 10.93 0.97
CA LEU A 5 11.02 10.94 1.55
C LEU A 5 10.17 9.85 0.89
N LYS A 6 9.59 8.98 1.71
CA LYS A 6 8.62 7.96 1.27
C LYS A 6 7.23 8.39 1.72
N LEU A 7 6.34 8.60 0.77
CA LEU A 7 4.92 8.84 1.01
C LEU A 7 4.17 7.53 0.78
N MET A 8 3.21 7.23 1.65
CA MET A 8 2.40 6.02 1.57
C MET A 8 0.93 6.41 1.58
N LEU A 9 0.18 5.95 0.59
CA LEU A 9 -1.25 6.19 0.46
C LEU A 9 -2.03 5.07 1.18
N PRO A 10 -2.77 5.37 2.28
CA PRO A 10 -3.65 4.40 2.93
C PRO A 10 -4.96 4.25 2.16
N MET A 11 -5.69 3.15 2.40
CA MET A 11 -7.07 2.95 1.93
C MET A 11 -7.28 3.15 0.41
N VAL A 12 -6.27 2.86 -0.40
CA VAL A 12 -6.40 2.91 -1.86
C VAL A 12 -7.28 1.74 -2.33
N THR A 13 -8.28 2.04 -3.13
CA THR A 13 -9.27 1.09 -3.66
C THR A 13 -9.06 0.84 -5.15
N GLU A 14 -8.56 1.83 -5.88
CA GLU A 14 -8.35 1.79 -7.34
C GLU A 14 -7.06 2.49 -7.77
N LEU A 15 -6.53 2.10 -8.93
CA LEU A 15 -5.29 2.67 -9.48
C LEU A 15 -5.43 4.16 -9.84
N GLY A 16 -6.64 4.62 -10.15
CA GLY A 16 -6.93 6.02 -10.47
C GLY A 16 -6.59 6.96 -9.31
N GLU A 17 -6.81 6.53 -8.07
CA GLU A 17 -6.47 7.31 -6.87
C GLU A 17 -4.97 7.53 -6.73
N ILE A 18 -4.15 6.54 -7.11
CA ILE A 18 -2.69 6.63 -7.09
C ILE A 18 -2.22 7.67 -8.12
N ALA A 19 -2.80 7.65 -9.32
CA ALA A 19 -2.47 8.61 -10.37
C ALA A 19 -2.82 10.04 -9.94
N GLN A 20 -4.03 10.25 -9.40
CA GLN A 20 -4.47 11.55 -8.89
C GLN A 20 -3.58 12.05 -7.75
N ALA A 21 -3.24 11.19 -6.79
CA ALA A 21 -2.35 11.53 -5.70
C ALA A 21 -0.97 11.95 -6.22
N ARG A 22 -0.41 11.23 -7.21
CA ARG A 22 0.87 11.59 -7.84
C ARG A 22 0.81 12.96 -8.52
N GLU A 23 -0.27 13.27 -9.24
CA GLU A 23 -0.44 14.59 -9.87
C GLU A 23 -0.48 15.74 -8.87
N ILE A 24 -1.17 15.53 -7.73
CA ILE A 24 -1.24 16.51 -6.64
C ILE A 24 0.16 16.72 -6.05
N ILE A 25 0.85 15.63 -5.73
CA ILE A 25 2.19 15.66 -5.15
C ILE A 25 3.17 16.39 -6.09
N ASP A 26 3.15 16.06 -7.38
CA ASP A 26 4.02 16.70 -8.37
C ASP A 26 3.74 18.19 -8.52
N ARG A 27 2.47 18.61 -8.38
CA ARG A 27 2.08 20.03 -8.38
C ARG A 27 2.67 20.75 -7.18
N GLU A 28 2.59 20.17 -5.99
CA GLU A 28 3.13 20.75 -4.77
C GLU A 28 4.67 20.82 -4.79
N VAL A 29 5.34 19.78 -5.31
CA VAL A 29 6.80 19.80 -5.49
C VAL A 29 7.22 20.93 -6.41
N ARG A 30 6.52 21.12 -7.56
CA ARG A 30 6.77 22.24 -8.48
C ARG A 30 6.45 23.60 -7.87
N HIS A 31 5.48 23.68 -6.98
CA HIS A 31 5.16 24.92 -6.28
C HIS A 31 6.28 25.28 -5.30
N LEU A 32 6.65 24.35 -4.42
CA LEU A 32 7.69 24.53 -3.40
C LEU A 32 9.08 24.79 -3.99
N SER A 33 9.39 24.21 -5.16
CA SER A 33 10.66 24.50 -5.86
C SER A 33 10.82 25.97 -6.24
N ARG A 34 9.71 26.72 -6.43
CA ARG A 34 9.73 28.15 -6.79
C ARG A 34 10.04 29.06 -5.61
N PHE A 35 9.83 28.60 -4.38
CA PHE A 35 10.04 29.39 -3.15
C PHE A 35 11.38 29.09 -2.46
N ALA A 36 12.32 28.45 -3.17
CA ALA A 36 13.65 28.08 -2.67
C ALA A 36 13.63 27.22 -1.39
N HIS A 37 12.55 26.48 -1.14
CA HIS A 37 12.48 25.53 -0.03
C HIS A 37 13.38 24.31 -0.29
N HIS A 38 13.94 23.74 0.78
CA HIS A 38 14.72 22.52 0.71
C HIS A 38 13.81 21.32 0.40
N LEU A 39 13.81 20.89 -0.86
CA LEU A 39 13.12 19.70 -1.31
C LEU A 39 13.87 18.42 -0.90
N PRO A 40 13.15 17.29 -0.72
CA PRO A 40 13.77 15.98 -0.56
C PRO A 40 14.57 15.62 -1.81
N THR A 41 15.66 14.87 -1.64
CA THR A 41 16.53 14.46 -2.77
C THR A 41 15.84 13.43 -3.67
N SER A 42 14.96 12.62 -3.09
CA SER A 42 14.09 11.70 -3.81
C SER A 42 12.74 11.64 -3.10
N LEU A 43 11.69 11.50 -3.89
CA LEU A 43 10.34 11.27 -3.42
C LEU A 43 9.86 9.94 -3.98
N LYS A 44 9.49 9.01 -3.10
CA LYS A 44 8.91 7.70 -3.47
C LYS A 44 7.47 7.65 -3.00
N LEU A 45 6.58 7.21 -3.87
CA LEU A 45 5.16 7.04 -3.59
C LEU A 45 4.87 5.55 -3.50
N GLY A 46 4.42 5.10 -2.34
CA GLY A 46 3.95 3.76 -2.08
C GLY A 46 2.45 3.71 -1.79
N ALA A 47 1.91 2.50 -1.76
CA ALA A 47 0.54 2.24 -1.34
C ALA A 47 0.50 1.25 -0.18
N MET A 48 -0.47 1.47 0.71
CA MET A 48 -0.84 0.53 1.75
C MET A 48 -1.86 -0.45 1.19
N LEU A 49 -1.51 -1.73 1.14
CA LEU A 49 -2.38 -2.77 0.63
C LEU A 49 -3.28 -3.29 1.76
N GLU A 50 -4.44 -2.67 1.88
CA GLU A 50 -5.44 -2.93 2.92
C GLU A 50 -6.79 -3.31 2.32
N VAL A 51 -7.11 -2.81 1.11
CA VAL A 51 -8.40 -3.03 0.46
C VAL A 51 -8.33 -4.24 -0.49
N PRO A 52 -9.24 -5.23 -0.39
CA PRO A 52 -9.20 -6.43 -1.22
C PRO A 52 -9.33 -6.20 -2.72
N SER A 53 -9.94 -5.09 -3.17
CA SER A 53 -10.10 -4.77 -4.59
C SER A 53 -8.76 -4.73 -5.34
N LEU A 54 -7.71 -4.24 -4.69
CA LEU A 54 -6.37 -4.15 -5.26
C LEU A 54 -5.69 -5.52 -5.47
N LEU A 55 -6.18 -6.59 -4.81
CA LEU A 55 -5.66 -7.95 -5.03
C LEU A 55 -5.88 -8.42 -6.49
N PHE A 56 -6.90 -7.89 -7.15
CA PHE A 56 -7.22 -8.20 -8.55
C PHE A 56 -6.40 -7.37 -9.55
N GLN A 57 -5.63 -6.39 -9.08
CA GLN A 57 -4.83 -5.47 -9.89
C GLN A 57 -3.38 -5.37 -9.38
N LEU A 58 -2.87 -6.44 -8.76
CA LEU A 58 -1.54 -6.42 -8.14
C LEU A 58 -0.43 -6.08 -9.13
N ASP A 59 -0.48 -6.63 -10.34
CA ASP A 59 0.57 -6.43 -11.34
C ASP A 59 0.61 -4.97 -11.83
N GLU A 60 -0.54 -4.32 -11.94
CA GLU A 60 -0.69 -2.92 -12.28
C GLU A 60 -0.32 -2.01 -11.11
N LEU A 61 -0.75 -2.36 -9.88
CA LEU A 61 -0.40 -1.65 -8.66
C LEU A 61 1.11 -1.57 -8.50
N MET A 62 1.81 -2.70 -8.61
CA MET A 62 3.26 -2.78 -8.46
C MET A 62 4.03 -1.96 -9.49
N LYS A 63 3.43 -1.69 -10.67
CA LYS A 63 4.00 -0.79 -11.68
C LYS A 63 3.71 0.70 -11.39
N ALA A 64 2.63 0.99 -10.67
CA ALA A 64 2.19 2.36 -10.39
C ALA A 64 2.90 2.98 -9.17
N VAL A 65 3.46 2.15 -8.28
CA VAL A 65 4.06 2.57 -7.02
C VAL A 65 5.52 2.13 -6.87
N ASP A 66 6.28 2.89 -6.08
CA ASP A 66 7.69 2.65 -5.79
C ASP A 66 7.91 1.57 -4.71
N PHE A 67 6.89 1.32 -3.87
CA PHE A 67 6.88 0.27 -2.85
C PHE A 67 5.45 -0.01 -2.37
N VAL A 68 5.22 -1.18 -1.79
CA VAL A 68 3.94 -1.56 -1.17
C VAL A 68 4.18 -1.98 0.28
N SER A 69 3.30 -1.55 1.18
CA SER A 69 3.24 -2.10 2.54
C SER A 69 1.90 -2.76 2.77
N VAL A 70 1.90 -4.02 3.19
CA VAL A 70 0.68 -4.75 3.50
C VAL A 70 0.21 -4.37 4.89
N GLY A 71 -0.96 -3.74 5.00
CA GLY A 71 -1.63 -3.50 6.28
C GLY A 71 -2.36 -4.77 6.69
N SER A 72 -1.66 -5.66 7.40
CA SER A 72 -2.14 -7.03 7.62
C SER A 72 -3.46 -7.11 8.37
N ASN A 73 -3.70 -6.13 9.25
CA ASN A 73 -4.88 -6.11 10.12
C ASN A 73 -6.15 -5.79 9.34
N ASP A 74 -6.13 -4.73 8.53
CA ASP A 74 -7.30 -4.31 7.76
C ASP A 74 -7.53 -5.24 6.58
N LEU A 75 -6.46 -5.65 5.89
CA LEU A 75 -6.57 -6.62 4.81
C LEU A 75 -7.17 -7.95 5.29
N PHE A 76 -6.75 -8.45 6.45
CA PHE A 76 -7.33 -9.67 7.03
C PHE A 76 -8.82 -9.49 7.34
N GLN A 77 -9.20 -8.39 8.00
CA GLN A 77 -10.59 -8.11 8.36
C GLN A 77 -11.50 -8.09 7.13
N PHE A 78 -11.08 -7.40 6.08
CA PHE A 78 -11.88 -7.29 4.85
C PHE A 78 -11.90 -8.58 4.04
N VAL A 79 -10.78 -9.30 3.92
CA VAL A 79 -10.72 -10.57 3.18
C VAL A 79 -11.52 -11.66 3.89
N MET A 80 -11.45 -11.72 5.22
CA MET A 80 -12.10 -12.78 6.01
C MET A 80 -13.52 -12.41 6.44
N ALA A 81 -13.97 -11.19 6.17
CA ALA A 81 -15.25 -10.63 6.65
C ALA A 81 -15.42 -10.81 8.17
N VAL A 82 -14.35 -10.53 8.92
CA VAL A 82 -14.32 -10.63 10.39
C VAL A 82 -14.06 -9.25 10.98
N ASP A 83 -14.88 -8.84 11.94
CA ASP A 83 -14.63 -7.68 12.77
C ASP A 83 -13.91 -8.09 14.06
N ARG A 84 -12.73 -7.52 14.29
CA ARG A 84 -11.93 -7.74 15.51
C ARG A 84 -12.59 -7.18 16.78
N GLY A 85 -13.45 -6.18 16.65
CA GLY A 85 -14.19 -5.59 17.77
C GLY A 85 -15.31 -6.50 18.27
N ASN A 86 -15.68 -7.51 17.48
CA ASN A 86 -16.71 -8.46 17.83
C ASN A 86 -16.11 -9.64 18.62
N THR A 87 -16.25 -9.59 19.94
CA THR A 87 -15.76 -10.64 20.86
C THR A 87 -16.30 -12.04 20.56
N GLN A 88 -17.46 -12.15 19.90
CA GLN A 88 -18.03 -13.44 19.49
C GLN A 88 -17.30 -14.08 18.30
N LEU A 89 -16.51 -13.30 17.56
CA LEU A 89 -15.75 -13.74 16.38
C LEU A 89 -14.25 -13.88 16.65
N ALA A 90 -13.76 -13.56 17.85
CA ALA A 90 -12.34 -13.60 18.20
C ALA A 90 -11.69 -14.97 17.93
N ASN A 91 -12.44 -16.06 18.11
CA ASN A 91 -11.97 -17.42 17.86
C ASN A 91 -11.83 -17.77 16.36
N ARG A 92 -12.37 -16.96 15.44
CA ARG A 92 -12.23 -17.13 13.99
C ARG A 92 -11.05 -16.35 13.40
N PHE A 93 -10.31 -15.62 14.25
CA PHE A 93 -9.18 -14.80 13.85
C PHE A 93 -7.89 -15.62 13.75
N ASP A 94 -7.84 -16.56 12.80
CA ASP A 94 -6.59 -17.27 12.48
C ASP A 94 -5.81 -16.55 11.37
N THR A 95 -4.90 -15.68 11.79
CA THR A 95 -3.98 -14.95 10.89
C THR A 95 -3.03 -15.86 10.11
N LEU A 96 -2.90 -17.12 10.49
CA LEU A 96 -2.09 -18.13 9.79
C LEU A 96 -2.95 -19.08 8.96
N SER A 97 -4.22 -18.74 8.75
CA SER A 97 -5.11 -19.53 7.91
C SER A 97 -4.60 -19.61 6.47
N ALA A 98 -4.74 -20.78 5.86
CA ALA A 98 -4.35 -21.03 4.47
C ALA A 98 -4.85 -19.99 3.45
N PRO A 99 -6.10 -19.48 3.47
CA PRO A 99 -6.54 -18.47 2.52
C PRO A 99 -5.77 -17.15 2.66
N PHE A 100 -5.52 -16.68 3.89
CA PHE A 100 -4.79 -15.43 4.09
C PHE A 100 -3.31 -15.56 3.73
N LEU A 101 -2.66 -16.68 4.08
CA LEU A 101 -1.29 -16.95 3.65
C LEU A 101 -1.17 -17.02 2.11
N ARG A 102 -2.20 -17.53 1.41
CA ARG A 102 -2.24 -17.49 -0.07
C ARG A 102 -2.35 -16.07 -0.60
N VAL A 103 -3.12 -15.18 0.04
CA VAL A 103 -3.17 -13.76 -0.32
C VAL A 103 -1.80 -13.11 -0.14
N LEU A 104 -1.16 -13.29 1.02
CA LEU A 104 0.19 -12.77 1.26
C LEU A 104 1.21 -13.30 0.24
N LYS A 105 1.11 -14.58 -0.11
CA LYS A 105 1.95 -15.17 -1.17
C LYS A 105 1.71 -14.51 -2.52
N GLN A 106 0.46 -14.28 -2.93
CA GLN A 106 0.16 -13.60 -4.20
C GLN A 106 0.78 -12.19 -4.25
N ILE A 107 0.70 -11.45 -3.15
CA ILE A 107 1.28 -10.11 -3.02
C ILE A 107 2.81 -10.19 -3.13
N ALA A 108 3.44 -11.09 -2.38
CA ALA A 108 4.89 -11.27 -2.42
C ALA A 108 5.38 -11.70 -3.81
N ASP A 109 4.69 -12.65 -4.45
CA ASP A 109 5.01 -13.10 -5.80
C ASP A 109 4.86 -11.95 -6.82
N ALA A 110 3.83 -11.09 -6.69
CA ALA A 110 3.65 -9.93 -7.56
C ALA A 110 4.76 -8.89 -7.39
N GLY A 111 5.14 -8.59 -6.14
CA GLY A 111 6.27 -7.72 -5.83
C GLY A 111 7.58 -8.25 -6.42
N ALA A 112 7.84 -9.55 -6.26
CA ALA A 112 9.01 -10.20 -6.84
C ALA A 112 9.02 -10.12 -8.38
N ARG A 113 7.88 -10.39 -9.05
CA ARG A 113 7.76 -10.31 -10.52
C ARG A 113 8.03 -8.92 -11.07
N LYS A 114 7.61 -7.86 -10.36
CA LYS A 114 7.76 -6.47 -10.81
C LYS A 114 8.97 -5.76 -10.20
N HIS A 115 9.73 -6.43 -9.35
CA HIS A 115 10.85 -5.85 -8.59
C HIS A 115 10.42 -4.68 -7.68
N THR A 116 9.19 -4.75 -7.18
CA THR A 116 8.63 -3.74 -6.28
C THR A 116 8.81 -4.20 -4.84
N PRO A 117 9.50 -3.43 -3.97
CA PRO A 117 9.66 -3.78 -2.57
C PRO A 117 8.30 -3.92 -1.88
N VAL A 118 8.10 -5.06 -1.20
CA VAL A 118 6.92 -5.34 -0.38
C VAL A 118 7.34 -5.47 1.08
N THR A 119 6.70 -4.70 1.96
CA THR A 119 6.85 -4.81 3.42
C THR A 119 5.52 -5.20 4.07
N LEU A 120 5.58 -5.62 5.33
CA LEU A 120 4.41 -5.90 6.15
C LEU A 120 4.39 -4.91 7.31
N CYS A 121 3.27 -4.21 7.51
CA CYS A 121 3.02 -3.37 8.67
C CYS A 121 1.80 -3.86 9.43
N ARG A 122 1.78 -3.64 10.74
CA ARG A 122 0.65 -3.92 11.62
C ARG A 122 -0.20 -2.69 11.81
#